data_AF-A0A2K3JBY9-F1
#
_entry.id   AF-A0A2K3JBY9-F1
#
_cell.length_a   1.000
_cell.length_b   1.000
_cell.length_c   1.000
_cell.angle_alpha   90.00
_cell.angle_beta   90.00
_cell.angle_gamma   90.00
#
_symmetry.space_group_name_H-M   'P 1'
#
loop_
_entity.id
_entity.type
_entity.pdbx_description
1 polymer ?
#
loop_
_entity_poly.entity_id
_entity_poly.type
_entity_poly.pdbx_seq_one_letter_code
_entity_poly.pdbx_strand_id
1 'polypeptide(L)'
;MEYMKSQSNTKRVIRTEILFTPFLVVLPVFIGFLFIYNWYNRGYVEGNPEYFGTLVLGIIIIIGNVLFDIPFIRSLKKLIKNQNWK
;
A
#
# COMPACT_ATOMS: atom_id res chain seq x y z
N MET A 1 3.72 38.32 -0.70
CA MET A 1 4.72 37.22 -0.62
C MET A 1 4.21 35.96 0.08
N GLU A 2 3.09 35.99 0.82
CA GLU A 2 2.51 34.80 1.45
C GLU A 2 2.12 33.68 0.46
N TYR A 3 1.61 34.04 -0.72
CA TYR A 3 1.18 33.09 -1.73
C TYR A 3 2.33 32.22 -2.29
N MET A 4 3.56 32.76 -2.38
CA MET A 4 4.73 31.99 -2.85
C MET A 4 5.25 31.01 -1.77
N LYS A 5 5.15 31.36 -0.48
CA LYS A 5 5.54 30.46 0.62
C LYS A 5 4.61 29.24 0.71
N SER A 6 3.30 29.44 0.53
CA SER A 6 2.30 28.37 0.50
C SER A 6 2.61 27.32 -0.58
N GLN A 7 2.90 27.77 -1.81
CA GLN A 7 3.17 26.88 -2.94
C GLN A 7 4.42 26.00 -2.75
N SER A 8 5.45 26.53 -2.07
CA SER A 8 6.68 25.76 -1.75
C SER A 8 6.44 24.69 -0.69
N ASN A 9 5.60 24.98 0.32
CA ASN A 9 5.23 24.01 1.34
C ASN A 9 4.37 22.89 0.75
N THR A 10 3.42 23.22 -0.13
CA THR A 10 2.59 22.22 -0.82
C THR A 10 3.42 21.25 -1.66
N LYS A 11 4.42 21.75 -2.41
CA LYS A 11 5.34 20.88 -3.18
C LYS A 11 6.14 19.93 -2.26
N ARG A 12 6.56 20.41 -1.08
CA ARG A 12 7.32 19.61 -0.11
C ARG A 12 6.46 18.53 0.56
N VAL A 13 5.21 18.84 0.87
CA VAL A 13 4.22 17.87 1.39
C VAL A 13 3.94 16.77 0.35
N ILE A 14 3.63 17.14 -0.90
CA ILE A 14 3.39 16.19 -1.99
C ILE A 14 4.61 15.27 -2.20
N ARG A 15 5.83 15.81 -2.17
CA ARG A 15 7.07 15.01 -2.29
C ARG A 15 7.21 13.99 -1.16
N THR A 16 6.75 14.34 0.03
CA THR A 16 6.82 13.47 1.21
C THR A 16 5.78 12.35 1.11
N GLU A 17 4.54 12.67 0.72
CA GLU A 17 3.49 11.68 0.47
C GLU A 17 3.91 10.65 -0.59
N ILE A 18 4.61 11.09 -1.65
CA ILE A 18 5.15 10.23 -2.70
C ILE A 18 6.20 9.24 -2.17
N LEU A 19 7.06 9.68 -1.25
CA LEU A 19 8.07 8.79 -0.66
C LEU A 19 7.43 7.70 0.20
N PHE A 20 6.29 7.99 0.83
CA PHE A 20 5.54 7.04 1.65
C PHE A 20 4.58 6.15 0.84
N THR A 21 4.20 6.54 -0.38
CA THR A 21 3.23 5.77 -1.18
C THR A 21 3.68 4.33 -1.52
N PRO A 22 4.96 4.07 -1.88
CA PRO A 22 5.44 2.72 -2.09
C PRO A 22 5.32 1.85 -0.84
N PHE A 23 5.55 2.43 0.35
CA PHE A 23 5.39 1.72 1.62
C PHE A 23 3.94 1.31 1.88
N LEU A 24 2.97 2.17 1.53
CA LEU A 24 1.54 1.86 1.64
C LEU A 24 1.12 0.66 0.77
N VAL A 25 1.83 0.38 -0.33
CA VAL A 25 1.57 -0.80 -1.18
C VAL A 25 2.37 -2.02 -0.72
N VAL A 26 3.65 -1.85 -0.45
CA VAL A 26 4.54 -2.98 -0.14
C VAL A 26 4.22 -3.59 1.22
N LEU A 27 3.89 -2.76 2.21
CA LEU A 27 3.67 -3.23 3.59
C LEU A 27 2.46 -4.17 3.69
N PRO A 28 1.25 -3.85 3.17
CA PRO A 28 0.13 -4.77 3.27
C PRO A 28 0.34 -6.04 2.46
N VAL A 29 0.99 -5.97 1.29
CA VAL A 29 1.37 -7.17 0.52
C VAL A 29 2.27 -8.08 1.36
N PHE A 30 3.31 -7.52 1.98
CA PHE A 30 4.23 -8.26 2.83
C PHE A 30 3.51 -8.90 4.03
N ILE A 31 2.65 -8.15 4.71
CA ILE A 31 1.82 -8.65 5.81
C ILE A 31 0.92 -9.77 5.31
N GLY A 32 0.23 -9.59 4.19
CA GLY A 32 -0.62 -10.61 3.58
C GLY A 32 0.11 -11.93 3.31
N PHE A 33 1.35 -11.84 2.78
CA PHE A 33 2.21 -13.01 2.59
C PHE A 33 2.59 -13.68 3.93
N LEU A 34 2.87 -12.91 4.99
CA LEU A 34 3.14 -13.47 6.31
C LEU A 34 1.94 -14.23 6.87
N PHE A 35 0.72 -13.72 6.67
CA PHE A 35 -0.50 -14.41 7.07
C PHE A 35 -0.67 -15.74 6.33
N ILE A 36 -0.46 -15.74 5.01
CA ILE A 36 -0.52 -16.97 4.20
C ILE A 36 0.56 -17.96 4.62
N TYR A 37 1.79 -17.49 4.86
CA TYR A 37 2.90 -18.33 5.33
C TYR A 37 2.62 -18.95 6.70
N ASN A 38 2.06 -18.18 7.62
CA ASN A 38 1.67 -18.67 8.94
C ASN A 38 0.56 -19.73 8.84
N TRP A 39 -0.45 -19.49 8.01
CA TRP A 39 -1.47 -20.50 7.72
C TRP A 39 -0.88 -21.76 7.08
N TYR A 40 0.07 -21.63 6.16
CA TYR A 40 0.70 -22.80 5.53
C TYR A 40 1.40 -23.69 6.57
N ASN A 41 2.20 -23.10 7.46
CA ASN A 41 2.93 -23.88 8.47
C ASN A 41 2.00 -24.43 9.56
N ARG A 42 1.12 -23.61 10.13
CA ARG A 42 0.32 -24.01 11.30
C ARG A 42 -1.05 -24.58 10.94
N GLY A 43 -1.65 -24.04 9.88
CA GLY A 43 -2.95 -24.51 9.39
C GLY A 43 -2.83 -25.76 8.53
N TYR A 44 -1.96 -25.73 7.51
CA TYR A 44 -1.85 -26.84 6.55
C TYR A 44 -0.89 -27.93 7.03
N VAL A 45 0.34 -27.59 7.43
CA VAL A 45 1.36 -28.59 7.83
C VAL A 45 1.07 -29.19 9.21
N GLU A 46 0.77 -28.38 10.23
CA GLU A 46 0.40 -28.88 11.57
C GLU A 46 -1.08 -29.31 11.68
N GLY A 47 -1.91 -29.01 10.66
CA GLY A 47 -3.30 -29.43 10.60
C GLY A 47 -4.26 -28.70 11.55
N ASN A 48 -3.90 -27.51 12.03
CA ASN A 48 -4.76 -26.75 12.96
C ASN A 48 -5.79 -25.89 12.20
N PRO A 49 -7.10 -26.21 12.26
CA PRO A 49 -8.14 -25.50 11.52
C PRO A 49 -8.36 -24.05 11.98
N GLU A 50 -7.91 -23.67 13.19
CA GLU A 50 -8.05 -22.30 13.72
C GLU A 50 -7.34 -21.25 12.84
N TYR A 51 -6.31 -21.66 12.09
CA TYR A 51 -5.56 -20.77 11.21
C TYR A 51 -6.28 -20.46 9.89
N PHE A 52 -7.44 -21.07 9.61
CA PHE A 52 -8.20 -20.73 8.40
C PHE A 52 -8.55 -19.24 8.32
N GLY A 53 -8.85 -18.60 9.47
CA GLY A 53 -9.04 -17.14 9.52
C GLY A 53 -7.80 -16.36 9.11
N THR A 54 -6.61 -16.86 9.43
CA THR A 54 -5.32 -16.28 9.04
C THR A 54 -5.15 -16.28 7.51
N LEU A 55 -5.54 -17.37 6.84
CA LEU A 55 -5.55 -17.44 5.37
C LEU A 55 -6.49 -16.40 4.76
N VAL A 56 -7.72 -16.35 5.25
CA VAL A 56 -8.75 -15.43 4.74
C VAL A 56 -8.29 -13.98 4.89
N LEU A 57 -7.73 -13.62 6.05
CA LEU A 57 -7.16 -12.29 6.28
C LEU A 57 -6.02 -11.99 5.31
N GLY A 58 -5.08 -12.91 5.11
CA GLY A 58 -3.98 -12.74 4.17
C GLY A 58 -4.46 -12.48 2.74
N ILE A 59 -5.45 -13.25 2.28
CA ILE A 59 -6.06 -13.09 0.95
C ILE A 59 -6.77 -11.73 0.82
N ILE A 60 -7.59 -11.34 1.81
CA ILE A 60 -8.31 -10.06 1.78
C ILE A 60 -7.33 -8.88 1.72
N ILE A 61 -6.26 -8.93 2.51
CA ILE A 61 -5.24 -7.87 2.53
C ILE A 61 -4.57 -7.75 1.16
N ILE A 62 -4.17 -8.86 0.53
CA ILE A 62 -3.53 -8.84 -0.79
C ILE A 62 -4.50 -8.33 -1.86
N ILE A 63 -5.73 -8.85 -1.89
CA ILE A 63 -6.73 -8.42 -2.88
C ILE A 63 -7.06 -6.94 -2.71
N GLY A 64 -7.29 -6.48 -1.48
CA GLY A 64 -7.54 -5.07 -1.20
C GLY A 64 -6.39 -4.18 -1.68
N ASN A 65 -5.15 -4.57 -1.40
CA ASN A 65 -3.99 -3.81 -1.83
C ASN A 65 -3.86 -3.75 -3.37
N VAL A 66 -4.12 -4.86 -4.06
CA VAL A 66 -4.10 -4.92 -5.52
C VAL A 66 -5.22 -4.07 -6.14
N LEU A 67 -6.43 -4.12 -5.58
CA LEU A 67 -7.60 -3.43 -6.12
C LEU A 67 -7.62 -1.94 -5.83
N PHE A 68 -7.09 -1.48 -4.69
CA PHE A 68 -7.18 -0.09 -4.27
C PHE A 68 -5.83 0.63 -4.33
N ASP A 69 -4.78 0.05 -3.72
CA ASP A 69 -3.53 0.77 -3.51
C ASP A 69 -2.69 0.88 -4.81
N ILE A 70 -2.69 -0.15 -5.67
CA ILE A 70 -2.03 -0.09 -6.98
C ILE A 70 -2.64 1.00 -7.90
N PRO A 71 -3.96 1.06 -8.13
CA PRO A 71 -4.55 2.12 -8.94
C PRO A 71 -4.40 3.51 -8.29
N PHE A 72 -4.39 3.61 -6.96
CA PHE A 72 -4.09 4.86 -6.26
C PHE A 72 -2.67 5.38 -6.55
N ILE A 73 -1.65 4.52 -6.53
CA ILE A 73 -0.29 4.91 -6.96
C ILE A 73 -0.28 5.36 -8.42
N ARG A 74 -1.00 4.64 -9.30
CA ARG A 74 -1.06 4.99 -10.73
C ARG A 74 -1.69 6.37 -10.95
N SER A 75 -2.75 6.70 -10.22
CA SER A 75 -3.40 8.02 -10.31
C SER A 75 -2.49 9.12 -9.78
N LEU A 76 -1.79 8.91 -8.66
CA LEU A 76 -0.80 9.84 -8.11
C LEU A 76 0.33 10.12 -9.11
N LYS A 77 0.94 9.06 -9.69
CA LYS A 77 1.98 9.22 -10.72
C LYS A 77 1.51 10.04 -11.91
N LYS A 78 0.26 9.84 -12.35
CA LYS A 78 -0.34 10.60 -13.46
C LYS A 78 -0.57 12.07 -13.09
N LEU A 79 -1.05 12.35 -11.88
CA LEU A 79 -1.24 13.71 -11.38
C LEU A 79 0.08 14.50 -11.39
N ILE A 80 1.16 13.89 -10.90
CA ILE A 80 2.48 14.51 -10.82
C ILE A 80 3.05 14.78 -12.22
N LYS A 81 2.91 13.82 -13.14
CA LYS A 81 3.34 14.01 -14.53
C LYS A 81 2.69 15.24 -15.16
N ASN A 82 1.42 15.50 -14.88
CA ASN A 82 0.69 16.67 -15.37
C ASN A 82 1.08 17.99 -14.67
N GLN A 83 1.53 17.94 -13.41
CA GLN A 83 1.99 19.13 -12.67
C GLN A 83 3.42 19.56 -13.05
N ASN A 84 4.27 18.64 -13.50
CA ASN A 84 5.63 18.96 -13.98
C ASN A 84 5.67 19.56 -15.40
N TRP A 85 4.53 19.64 -16.10
CA TRP A 85 4.39 20.22 -17.45
C TRP A 85 3.82 21.65 -17.45
N LYS A 86 3.63 22.26 -16.26
CA LYS A 86 3.25 23.67 -16.07
C LYS A 86 4.34 24.40 -15.30
#